data_AF-A0A7X8HE14-F1
#
_entry.id   AF-A0A7X8HE14-F1
#
_cell.length_a   1.000
_cell.length_b   1.000
_cell.length_c   1.000
_cell.angle_alpha   90.00
_cell.angle_beta   90.00
_cell.angle_gamma   90.00
#
_symmetry.space_group_name_H-M   'P 1'
#
loop_
_entity.id
_entity.type
_entity.pdbx_description
1 polymer ?
#
loop_
_entity_poly.entity_id
_entity_poly.type
_entity_poly.pdbx_seq_one_letter_code
_entity_poly.pdbx_strand_id
1 'polypeptide(L)'
;KIMFRNKRLIGQSSLIGTLIGALPGAGADIAAWVSYGMAKKTSRKPEEFGTGSEEGVIAPTTANNAALGGTWIPALVFGIPGDTITAIVLGAMLMYGLKPGPLVFQDNKELVNQVFAVALMSQVFLLVLGYLGIKAFAWMFKFPRNVVLAGITIFSLVGAFAMRSNVFDVFLVVLFGIVGYFMEKAEIPLAPFILGLVLGPMIEDNLRIGLIKSDGRLLPFVSRPISAVFALVFLFLFLYEPAKALVRKLGKGRKGA
;
A
#
# COMPACT_ATOMS: atom_id res chain seq x y z
N LYS A 1 -0.01 23.09 13.34
CA LYS A 1 1.42 23.48 13.29
C LYS A 1 2.30 22.38 12.65
N ILE A 2 2.19 21.12 13.08
CA ILE A 2 2.95 19.97 12.53
C ILE A 2 2.69 19.74 11.03
N MET A 3 1.42 19.68 10.60
CA MET A 3 1.08 19.50 9.17
C MET A 3 1.65 20.60 8.26
N PHE A 4 1.64 21.86 8.73
CA PHE A 4 2.17 22.99 7.96
C PHE A 4 3.70 22.96 7.80
N ARG A 5 4.42 22.28 8.71
CA ARG A 5 5.86 22.07 8.61
C ARG A 5 6.20 20.96 7.60
N ASN A 6 5.33 19.96 7.47
CA ASN A 6 5.55 18.75 6.68
C ASN A 6 4.76 18.74 5.34
N LYS A 7 4.41 19.90 4.77
CA LYS A 7 3.61 19.98 3.53
C LYS A 7 4.20 19.20 2.36
N ARG A 8 5.52 19.22 2.20
CA ARG A 8 6.22 18.46 1.15
C ARG A 8 6.02 16.96 1.34
N LEU A 9 6.18 16.47 2.57
CA LEU A 9 6.00 15.06 2.91
C LEU A 9 4.55 14.62 2.65
N ILE A 10 3.58 15.44 3.05
CA ILE A 10 2.15 15.19 2.81
C ILE A 10 1.88 15.11 1.31
N GLY A 11 2.29 16.11 0.52
CA GLY A 11 2.06 16.12 -0.93
C GLY A 11 2.69 14.93 -1.64
N GLN A 12 3.93 14.57 -1.28
CA GLN A 12 4.61 13.39 -1.80
C GLN A 12 3.88 12.10 -1.43
N SER A 13 3.48 11.95 -0.16
CA SER A 13 2.79 10.76 0.34
C SER A 13 1.40 10.61 -0.28
N SER A 14 0.67 11.73 -0.46
CA SER A 14 -0.63 11.73 -1.14
C SER A 14 -0.49 11.30 -2.60
N LEU A 15 0.52 11.81 -3.32
CA LEU A 15 0.76 11.41 -4.71
C LEU A 15 1.11 9.92 -4.81
N ILE A 16 2.01 9.44 -3.94
CA ILE A 16 2.36 8.01 -3.87
C ILE A 16 1.10 7.18 -3.58
N GLY A 17 0.29 7.61 -2.62
CA GLY A 17 -0.96 6.95 -2.26
C GLY A 17 -1.94 6.86 -3.43
N THR A 18 -2.28 7.98 -4.06
CA THR A 18 -3.21 8.01 -5.20
C THR A 18 -2.71 7.17 -6.37
N LEU A 19 -1.42 7.26 -6.71
CA LEU A 19 -0.85 6.49 -7.82
C LEU A 19 -0.83 4.98 -7.54
N ILE A 20 -0.45 4.57 -6.32
CA ILE A 20 -0.46 3.16 -5.93
C ILE A 20 -1.91 2.65 -5.84
N GLY A 21 -2.84 3.45 -5.31
CA GLY A 21 -4.25 3.10 -5.28
C GLY A 21 -4.84 2.87 -6.68
N ALA A 22 -4.40 3.63 -7.68
CA ALA A 22 -4.82 3.44 -9.06
C ALA A 22 -4.31 2.12 -9.69
N LEU A 23 -3.33 1.45 -9.04
CA LEU A 23 -2.85 0.14 -9.48
C LEU A 23 -3.78 -0.96 -8.95
N PRO A 24 -4.33 -1.82 -9.83
CA PRO A 24 -5.18 -2.93 -9.41
C PRO A 24 -4.46 -3.87 -8.43
N GLY A 25 -5.18 -4.24 -7.36
CA GLY A 25 -4.70 -5.16 -6.33
C GLY A 25 -3.68 -4.60 -5.34
N ALA A 26 -3.15 -3.37 -5.50
CA ALA A 26 -2.11 -2.83 -4.61
C ALA A 26 -2.62 -2.33 -3.27
N GLY A 27 -3.81 -1.73 -3.26
CA GLY A 27 -4.44 -1.25 -2.06
C GLY A 27 -3.66 -0.21 -1.23
N ALA A 28 -4.27 0.13 -0.10
CA ALA A 28 -3.80 1.21 0.75
C ALA A 28 -2.61 0.81 1.67
N ASP A 29 -2.42 -0.49 1.91
CA ASP A 29 -1.35 -0.99 2.77
C ASP A 29 0.02 -0.88 2.10
N ILE A 30 0.10 -1.22 0.81
CA ILE A 30 1.32 -1.07 0.02
C ILE A 30 1.68 0.41 -0.13
N ALA A 31 0.67 1.25 -0.36
CA ALA A 31 0.86 2.69 -0.41
C ALA A 31 1.49 3.23 0.88
N ALA A 32 1.02 2.76 2.04
CA ALA A 32 1.58 3.14 3.34
C ALA A 32 3.05 2.73 3.49
N TRP A 33 3.38 1.48 3.14
CA TRP A 33 4.75 0.95 3.26
C TRP A 33 5.74 1.62 2.30
N VAL A 34 5.33 1.81 1.03
CA VAL A 34 6.17 2.49 0.04
C VAL A 34 6.40 3.95 0.45
N SER A 35 5.35 4.63 0.92
CA SER A 35 5.46 6.00 1.42
C SER A 35 6.37 6.09 2.65
N TYR A 36 6.27 5.16 3.60
CA TYR A 36 7.15 5.09 4.76
C TYR A 36 8.62 4.89 4.35
N GLY A 37 8.89 3.94 3.44
CA GLY A 37 10.25 3.68 2.96
C GLY A 37 10.85 4.87 2.20
N MET A 38 10.02 5.55 1.38
CA MET A 38 10.42 6.74 0.66
C MET A 38 10.68 7.91 1.62
N ALA A 39 9.79 8.14 2.59
CA ALA A 39 9.94 9.15 3.63
C ALA A 39 11.25 8.94 4.39
N LYS A 40 11.54 7.71 4.83
CA LYS A 40 12.80 7.35 5.51
C LYS A 40 14.02 7.69 4.65
N LYS A 41 14.01 7.38 3.34
CA LYS A 41 15.12 7.69 2.43
C LYS A 41 15.30 9.19 2.17
N THR A 42 14.22 9.96 2.15
CA THR A 42 14.25 11.40 1.88
C THR A 42 14.37 12.27 3.13
N SER A 43 14.22 11.68 4.31
CA SER A 43 14.29 12.38 5.58
C SER A 43 15.69 12.88 5.88
N ARG A 44 15.78 13.98 6.62
CA ARG A 44 17.04 14.46 7.21
C ARG A 44 17.48 13.64 8.42
N LYS A 45 16.56 12.85 9.00
CA LYS A 45 16.77 12.07 10.23
C LYS A 45 16.21 10.64 10.08
N PRO A 46 16.77 9.82 9.18
CA PRO A 46 16.32 8.44 8.95
C PRO A 46 16.40 7.55 10.21
N GLU A 47 17.23 7.90 11.18
CA GLU A 47 17.42 7.21 12.46
C GLU A 47 16.23 7.33 13.42
N GLU A 48 15.38 8.36 13.28
CA GLU A 48 14.17 8.52 14.11
C GLU A 48 12.99 7.65 13.60
N PHE A 49 13.16 6.93 12.48
CA PHE A 49 12.13 6.04 11.94
C PHE A 49 12.09 4.72 12.72
N GLY A 50 10.94 4.43 13.33
CA GLY A 50 10.73 3.26 14.20
C GLY A 50 10.73 3.60 15.69
N THR A 51 11.18 4.80 16.07
CA THR A 51 11.19 5.28 17.46
C THR A 51 10.04 6.26 17.76
N GLY A 52 9.12 6.45 16.81
CA GLY A 52 7.96 7.34 16.95
C GLY A 52 8.11 8.71 16.27
N SER A 53 8.96 8.85 15.25
CA SER A 53 9.07 10.10 14.48
C SER A 53 7.74 10.56 13.86
N GLU A 54 7.52 11.88 13.85
CA GLU A 54 6.36 12.50 13.19
C GLU A 54 6.28 12.11 11.71
N GLU A 55 7.42 12.11 11.01
CA GLU A 55 7.48 11.75 9.58
C GLU A 55 7.09 10.28 9.35
N GLY A 56 7.49 9.39 10.26
CA GLY A 56 7.15 7.97 10.25
C GLY A 56 5.66 7.68 10.47
N VAL A 57 4.90 8.63 11.02
CA VAL A 57 3.44 8.53 11.16
C VAL A 57 2.73 9.24 10.02
N ILE A 58 3.15 10.45 9.67
CA ILE A 58 2.48 11.29 8.65
C ILE A 58 2.55 10.62 7.28
N ALA A 59 3.69 10.10 6.87
CA ALA A 59 3.88 9.55 5.54
C ALA A 59 2.99 8.33 5.23
N PRO A 60 3.00 7.24 6.04
CA PRO A 60 2.16 6.07 5.76
C PRO A 60 0.67 6.39 5.90
N THR A 61 0.26 7.18 6.90
CA THR A 61 -1.16 7.51 7.12
C THR A 61 -1.74 8.37 6.00
N THR A 62 -0.95 9.34 5.51
CA THR A 62 -1.35 10.18 4.37
C THR A 62 -1.48 9.35 3.10
N ALA A 63 -0.52 8.46 2.82
CA ALA A 63 -0.55 7.62 1.64
C ALA A 63 -1.69 6.61 1.67
N ASN A 64 -1.95 5.99 2.82
CA ASN A 64 -3.07 5.06 3.01
C ASN A 64 -4.41 5.73 2.71
N ASN A 65 -4.67 6.90 3.31
CA ASN A 65 -5.92 7.65 3.07
C ASN A 65 -6.04 8.15 1.62
N ALA A 66 -4.93 8.54 0.99
CA ALA A 66 -4.94 8.98 -0.41
C ALA A 66 -5.16 7.82 -1.39
N ALA A 67 -4.68 6.62 -1.05
CA ALA A 67 -4.84 5.42 -1.88
C ALA A 67 -6.30 4.96 -1.98
N LEU A 68 -7.10 5.13 -0.92
CA LEU A 68 -8.52 4.77 -0.93
C LEU A 68 -9.31 5.47 -2.03
N GLY A 69 -8.96 6.72 -2.38
CA GLY A 69 -9.57 7.40 -3.52
C GLY A 69 -9.09 6.83 -4.86
N GLY A 70 -7.82 6.43 -4.94
CA GLY A 70 -7.22 5.84 -6.13
C GLY A 70 -7.76 4.44 -6.46
N THR A 71 -8.05 3.61 -5.46
CA THR A 71 -8.54 2.22 -5.66
C THR A 71 -9.90 2.14 -6.34
N TRP A 72 -10.69 3.21 -6.25
CA TRP A 72 -11.97 3.33 -6.96
C TRP A 72 -11.83 3.55 -8.46
N ILE A 73 -10.69 4.06 -8.94
CA ILE A 73 -10.45 4.30 -10.37
C ILE A 73 -10.55 2.98 -11.15
N PRO A 74 -9.74 1.94 -10.87
CA PRO A 74 -9.86 0.68 -11.59
C PRO A 74 -11.15 -0.07 -11.25
N ALA A 75 -11.66 0.06 -10.02
CA ALA A 75 -12.87 -0.64 -9.59
C ALA A 75 -14.10 -0.18 -10.38
N LEU A 76 -14.32 1.13 -10.53
CA LEU A 76 -15.48 1.67 -11.23
C LEU A 76 -15.33 1.62 -12.76
N VAL A 77 -14.12 1.90 -13.27
CA VAL A 77 -13.90 2.03 -14.71
C VAL A 77 -13.67 0.68 -15.38
N PHE A 78 -12.90 -0.21 -14.75
CA PHE A 78 -12.53 -1.50 -15.34
C PHE A 78 -13.26 -2.68 -14.71
N GLY A 79 -13.99 -2.48 -13.61
CA GLY A 79 -14.55 -3.59 -12.84
C GLY A 79 -13.47 -4.50 -12.25
N ILE A 80 -12.27 -3.94 -12.00
CA ILE A 80 -11.15 -4.68 -11.41
C ILE A 80 -10.88 -4.07 -10.03
N PRO A 81 -10.94 -4.87 -8.95
CA PRO A 81 -10.73 -4.35 -7.61
C PRO A 81 -9.32 -3.76 -7.43
N GLY A 82 -9.25 -2.61 -6.76
CA GLY A 82 -8.00 -1.98 -6.36
C GLY A 82 -7.41 -2.59 -5.09
N ASP A 83 -8.27 -3.18 -4.24
CA ASP A 83 -7.94 -3.86 -2.99
C ASP A 83 -9.06 -4.85 -2.59
N THR A 84 -8.85 -5.56 -1.47
CA THR A 84 -9.83 -6.52 -0.95
C THR A 84 -11.18 -5.88 -0.60
N ILE A 85 -11.18 -4.63 -0.12
CA ILE A 85 -12.41 -3.93 0.30
C ILE A 85 -13.25 -3.58 -0.92
N THR A 86 -12.62 -2.98 -1.94
CA THR A 86 -13.27 -2.68 -3.21
C THR A 86 -13.75 -3.94 -3.92
N ALA A 87 -13.08 -5.08 -3.79
CA ALA A 87 -13.57 -6.36 -4.31
C ALA A 87 -14.90 -6.79 -3.67
N ILE A 88 -15.03 -6.64 -2.34
CA ILE A 88 -16.28 -6.93 -1.63
C ILE A 88 -17.40 -6.01 -2.11
N VAL A 89 -17.12 -4.70 -2.21
CA VAL A 89 -18.13 -3.74 -2.69
C VAL A 89 -18.49 -4.01 -4.15
N LEU A 90 -17.53 -4.38 -5.00
CA LEU A 90 -17.79 -4.78 -6.38
C LEU A 90 -18.68 -6.01 -6.47
N GLY A 91 -18.43 -7.00 -5.60
CA GLY A 91 -19.28 -8.19 -5.46
C GLY A 91 -20.71 -7.82 -5.07
N ALA A 92 -20.87 -6.93 -4.10
CA ALA A 92 -22.18 -6.42 -3.70
C ALA A 92 -22.87 -5.66 -4.86
N MET A 93 -22.15 -4.78 -5.57
CA MET A 93 -22.68 -4.06 -6.73
C MET A 93 -23.19 -5.03 -7.80
N LEU A 94 -22.42 -6.08 -8.11
CA LEU A 94 -22.84 -7.12 -9.05
C LEU A 94 -24.09 -7.88 -8.57
N MET A 95 -24.22 -8.15 -7.25
CA MET A 95 -25.43 -8.75 -6.67
C MET A 95 -26.66 -7.85 -6.82
N TYR A 96 -26.49 -6.53 -6.74
CA TYR A 96 -27.56 -5.55 -6.99
C TYR A 96 -27.78 -5.24 -8.49
N GLY A 97 -27.14 -6.00 -9.39
CA GLY A 97 -27.28 -5.84 -10.84
C GLY A 97 -26.49 -4.66 -11.43
N LEU A 98 -25.66 -4.00 -10.64
CA LEU A 98 -24.78 -2.92 -11.10
C LEU A 98 -23.51 -3.53 -11.70
N LYS A 99 -23.32 -3.31 -13.00
CA LYS A 99 -22.15 -3.81 -13.74
C LYS A 99 -21.09 -2.72 -13.85
N PRO A 100 -20.04 -2.73 -13.03
CA PRO A 100 -18.97 -1.73 -13.09
C PRO A 100 -18.37 -1.66 -14.49
N GLY A 101 -18.02 -0.46 -14.93
CA GLY A 101 -17.48 -0.23 -16.27
C GLY A 101 -17.73 1.20 -16.77
N PRO A 102 -17.19 1.58 -17.94
CA PRO A 102 -17.35 2.93 -18.48
C PRO A 102 -18.83 3.28 -18.74
N LEU A 103 -19.66 2.28 -19.03
CA LEU A 103 -21.09 2.43 -19.27
C LEU A 103 -21.89 2.78 -18.01
N VAL A 104 -21.41 2.45 -16.81
CA VAL A 104 -22.08 2.87 -15.56
C VAL A 104 -22.14 4.39 -15.42
N PHE A 105 -21.12 5.08 -15.92
CA PHE A 105 -21.10 6.54 -15.98
C PHE A 105 -22.06 7.14 -17.03
N GLN A 106 -22.60 6.32 -17.93
CA GLN A 106 -23.56 6.74 -18.95
C GLN A 106 -24.98 6.37 -18.57
N ASP A 107 -25.20 5.09 -18.23
CA ASP A 107 -26.51 4.50 -17.99
C ASP A 107 -27.02 4.74 -16.57
N ASN A 108 -26.12 4.94 -15.60
CA ASN A 108 -26.44 5.03 -14.17
C ASN A 108 -25.80 6.27 -13.52
N LYS A 109 -25.81 7.42 -14.22
CA LYS A 109 -25.20 8.69 -13.78
C LYS A 109 -25.61 9.11 -12.37
N GLU A 110 -26.88 8.95 -12.02
CA GLU A 110 -27.39 9.35 -10.72
C GLU A 110 -26.81 8.49 -9.59
N LEU A 111 -26.73 7.18 -9.79
CA LEU A 111 -26.11 6.25 -8.85
C LEU A 111 -24.62 6.53 -8.67
N VAL A 112 -23.90 6.80 -9.76
CA VAL A 112 -22.48 7.18 -9.70
C VAL A 112 -22.30 8.45 -8.89
N ASN A 113 -23.11 9.48 -9.15
CA ASN A 113 -23.07 10.73 -8.40
C ASN A 113 -23.38 10.52 -6.91
N GLN A 114 -24.33 9.66 -6.58
CA GLN A 114 -24.62 9.30 -5.19
C GLN A 114 -23.45 8.58 -4.52
N VAL A 115 -22.79 7.64 -5.21
CA VAL A 115 -21.58 6.97 -4.70
C VAL A 115 -20.47 7.98 -4.43
N PHE A 116 -20.21 8.92 -5.34
CA PHE A 116 -19.23 9.99 -5.11
C PHE A 116 -19.64 10.94 -3.99
N ALA A 117 -20.93 11.29 -3.89
CA ALA A 117 -21.44 12.14 -2.81
C ALA A 117 -21.27 11.47 -1.44
N VAL A 118 -21.62 10.18 -1.33
CA VAL A 118 -21.41 9.38 -0.12
C VAL A 118 -19.91 9.24 0.18
N ALA A 119 -19.06 9.01 -0.82
CA ALA A 119 -17.61 8.94 -0.65
C ALA A 119 -17.00 10.27 -0.19
N LEU A 120 -17.51 11.41 -0.64
CA LEU A 120 -17.09 12.72 -0.13
C LEU A 120 -17.59 12.95 1.30
N MET A 121 -18.83 12.56 1.58
CA MET A 121 -19.44 12.70 2.89
C MET A 121 -18.78 11.80 3.93
N SER A 122 -18.41 10.56 3.59
CA SER A 122 -17.69 9.64 4.47
C SER A 122 -16.35 10.21 4.88
N GLN A 123 -15.71 11.01 4.04
CA GLN A 123 -14.40 11.61 4.33
C GLN A 123 -14.54 12.72 5.37
N VAL A 124 -15.65 13.46 5.35
CA VAL A 124 -16.01 14.41 6.41
C VAL A 124 -16.30 13.68 7.72
N PHE A 125 -17.09 12.60 7.68
CA PHE A 125 -17.36 11.77 8.85
C PHE A 125 -16.10 11.15 9.43
N LEU A 126 -15.16 10.74 8.59
CA LEU A 126 -13.89 10.14 9.00
C LEU A 126 -13.03 11.12 9.80
N LEU A 127 -13.12 12.44 9.53
CA LEU A 127 -12.44 13.43 10.36
C LEU A 127 -13.01 13.49 11.79
N VAL A 128 -14.34 13.47 11.91
CA VAL A 128 -15.04 13.53 13.20
C VAL A 128 -14.82 12.24 13.98
N LEU A 129 -15.09 11.09 13.36
CA LEU A 129 -14.92 9.78 13.95
C LEU A 129 -13.46 9.47 14.23
N GLY A 130 -12.55 9.89 13.35
CA GLY A 130 -11.11 9.77 13.56
C GLY A 130 -10.63 10.55 14.77
N TYR A 131 -11.12 11.78 14.97
CA TYR A 131 -10.79 12.59 16.15
C TYR A 131 -11.30 11.96 17.46
N LEU A 132 -12.54 11.47 17.46
CA LEU A 132 -13.10 10.74 18.61
C LEU A 132 -12.34 9.44 18.87
N GLY A 133 -12.01 8.72 17.81
CA GLY A 133 -11.19 7.51 17.85
C GLY A 133 -9.84 7.78 18.50
N ILE A 134 -9.10 8.82 18.06
CA ILE A 134 -7.81 9.18 18.67
C ILE A 134 -7.94 9.41 20.18
N LYS A 135 -9.01 10.07 20.65
CA LYS A 135 -9.24 10.25 22.10
C LYS A 135 -9.48 8.92 22.82
N ALA A 136 -10.29 8.04 22.24
CA ALA A 136 -10.58 6.73 22.82
C ALA A 136 -9.34 5.82 22.84
N PHE A 137 -8.60 5.74 21.73
CA PHE A 137 -7.39 4.93 21.60
C PHE A 137 -6.24 5.48 22.45
N ALA A 138 -6.15 6.81 22.62
CA ALA A 138 -5.16 7.40 23.55
C ALA A 138 -5.35 6.93 24.99
N TRP A 139 -6.57 6.55 25.39
CA TRP A 139 -6.81 5.94 26.70
C TRP A 139 -6.33 4.49 26.77
N MET A 140 -6.49 3.72 25.68
CA MET A 140 -5.97 2.36 25.56
C MET A 140 -4.44 2.29 25.65
N PHE A 141 -3.72 3.29 25.13
CA PHE A 141 -2.25 3.35 25.22
C PHE A 141 -1.72 3.75 26.61
N LYS A 142 -2.59 4.08 27.59
CA LYS A 142 -2.17 4.31 28.99
C LYS A 142 -1.94 3.00 29.76
N PHE A 143 -2.43 1.88 29.25
CA PHE A 143 -2.20 0.57 29.87
C PHE A 143 -0.73 0.15 29.73
N PRO A 144 -0.22 -0.70 30.65
CA PRO A 144 1.14 -1.20 30.55
C PRO A 144 1.35 -1.90 29.20
N ARG A 145 2.49 -1.61 28.55
CA ARG A 145 2.82 -2.07 27.19
C ARG A 145 2.57 -3.57 27.00
N ASN A 146 2.88 -4.39 28.01
CA ASN A 146 2.70 -5.83 27.96
C ASN A 146 1.23 -6.25 27.76
N VAL A 147 0.29 -5.55 28.39
CA VAL A 147 -1.15 -5.83 28.25
C VAL A 147 -1.64 -5.43 26.85
N VAL A 148 -1.17 -4.28 26.35
CA VAL A 148 -1.51 -3.83 24.99
C VAL A 148 -0.99 -4.81 23.94
N LEU A 149 0.26 -5.25 24.06
CA LEU A 149 0.86 -6.22 23.14
C LEU A 149 0.18 -7.59 23.21
N ALA A 150 -0.20 -8.05 24.41
CA ALA A 150 -0.97 -9.28 24.57
C ALA A 150 -2.35 -9.16 23.89
N GLY A 151 -3.04 -8.03 24.07
CA GLY A 151 -4.29 -7.73 23.41
C GLY A 151 -4.16 -7.75 21.88
N ILE A 152 -3.16 -7.05 21.34
CA ILE A 152 -2.87 -7.05 19.89
C ILE A 152 -2.66 -8.48 19.40
N THR A 153 -1.87 -9.29 20.11
CA THR A 153 -1.59 -10.68 19.73
C THR A 153 -2.87 -11.52 19.70
N ILE A 154 -3.71 -11.43 20.72
CA ILE A 154 -4.99 -12.14 20.79
C ILE A 154 -5.90 -11.71 19.63
N PHE A 155 -6.04 -10.40 19.39
CA PHE A 155 -6.87 -9.89 18.30
C PHE A 155 -6.32 -10.27 16.92
N SER A 156 -5.00 -10.35 16.74
CA SER A 156 -4.39 -10.85 15.51
C SER A 156 -4.70 -12.33 15.27
N LEU A 157 -4.66 -13.17 16.32
CA LEU A 157 -5.01 -14.59 16.21
C LEU A 157 -6.50 -14.78 15.90
N VAL A 158 -7.37 -14.04 16.59
CA VAL A 158 -8.82 -14.04 16.34
C VAL A 158 -9.13 -13.52 14.94
N GLY A 159 -8.47 -12.46 14.50
CA GLY A 159 -8.64 -11.89 13.16
C GLY A 159 -8.25 -12.87 12.06
N ALA A 160 -7.11 -13.54 12.20
CA ALA A 160 -6.67 -14.58 11.26
C ALA A 160 -7.67 -15.74 11.20
N PHE A 161 -8.17 -16.19 12.35
CA PHE A 161 -9.21 -17.21 12.40
C PHE A 161 -10.52 -16.73 11.76
N ALA A 162 -10.93 -15.49 11.99
CA ALA A 162 -12.21 -14.95 11.52
C ALA A 162 -12.30 -14.83 9.99
N MET A 163 -11.17 -14.68 9.28
CA MET A 163 -11.19 -14.52 7.83
C MET A 163 -11.61 -15.78 7.07
N ARG A 164 -11.18 -16.96 7.51
CA ARG A 164 -11.46 -18.24 6.83
C ARG A 164 -12.05 -19.32 7.74
N SER A 165 -12.30 -18.99 9.00
CA SER A 165 -12.70 -19.92 10.07
C SER A 165 -11.77 -21.15 10.14
N ASN A 166 -10.48 -20.95 9.89
CA ASN A 166 -9.49 -22.02 9.80
C ASN A 166 -8.41 -21.88 10.88
N VAL A 167 -8.21 -22.94 11.66
CA VAL A 167 -7.19 -23.00 12.72
C VAL A 167 -5.78 -22.99 12.14
N PHE A 168 -5.59 -23.46 10.90
CA PHE A 168 -4.29 -23.39 10.22
C PHE A 168 -3.76 -21.95 10.13
N ASP A 169 -4.64 -20.96 9.96
CA ASP A 169 -4.27 -19.55 9.86
C ASP A 169 -3.71 -19.03 11.19
N VAL A 170 -4.22 -19.54 12.31
CA VAL A 170 -3.72 -19.24 13.65
C VAL A 170 -2.30 -19.78 13.82
N PHE A 171 -2.04 -21.02 13.37
CA PHE A 171 -0.69 -21.60 13.40
C PHE A 171 0.28 -20.83 12.50
N LEU A 172 -0.17 -20.39 11.33
CA LEU A 172 0.64 -19.54 10.44
C LEU A 172 1.02 -18.21 11.11
N VAL A 173 0.08 -17.54 11.78
CA VAL A 173 0.37 -16.29 12.52
C VAL A 173 1.43 -16.53 13.60
N VAL A 174 1.31 -17.61 14.37
CA VAL A 174 2.30 -17.94 15.41
C VAL A 174 3.67 -18.24 14.78
N LEU A 175 3.71 -19.04 13.72
CA LEU A 175 4.94 -19.37 13.01
C LEU A 175 5.64 -18.11 12.47
N PHE A 176 4.92 -17.26 11.75
CA PHE A 176 5.47 -16.02 11.20
C PHE A 176 5.80 -14.98 12.28
N GLY A 177 5.09 -15.01 13.42
CA GLY A 177 5.46 -14.22 14.61
C GLY A 177 6.82 -14.64 15.18
N ILE A 178 7.08 -15.94 15.27
CA ILE A 178 8.38 -16.48 15.69
C ILE A 178 9.47 -16.12 14.67
N VAL A 179 9.20 -16.27 13.37
CA VAL A 179 10.14 -15.85 12.30
C VAL A 179 10.46 -14.37 12.43
N GLY A 180 9.45 -13.51 12.60
CA GLY A 180 9.63 -12.07 12.81
C GLY A 180 10.52 -11.75 14.01
N TYR A 181 10.35 -12.44 15.14
CA TYR A 181 11.20 -12.27 16.32
C TYR A 181 12.67 -12.60 16.02
N PHE A 182 12.95 -13.69 15.30
CA PHE A 182 14.32 -14.03 14.92
C PHE A 182 14.92 -13.06 13.91
N MET A 183 14.11 -12.55 12.97
CA MET A 183 14.55 -11.53 12.02
C MET A 183 14.93 -10.23 12.72
N GLU A 184 14.14 -9.80 13.70
CA GLU A 184 14.43 -8.62 14.51
C GLU A 184 15.72 -8.81 15.32
N LYS A 185 15.90 -9.99 15.93
CA LYS A 185 17.12 -10.35 16.66
C LYS A 185 18.36 -10.41 15.77
N ALA A 186 18.20 -10.77 14.50
CA ALA A 186 19.27 -10.82 13.51
C ALA A 186 19.51 -9.47 12.80
N GLU A 187 18.85 -8.40 13.22
CA GLU A 187 18.87 -7.06 12.58
C GLU A 187 18.49 -7.08 11.09
N ILE A 188 17.76 -8.13 10.68
CA ILE A 188 17.23 -8.23 9.32
C ILE A 188 16.03 -7.28 9.24
N PRO A 189 16.00 -6.34 8.28
CA PRO A 189 14.91 -5.39 8.19
C PRO A 189 13.59 -6.13 7.85
N LEU A 190 12.65 -6.14 8.80
CA LEU A 190 11.33 -6.77 8.61
C LEU A 190 10.51 -6.09 7.51
N ALA A 191 10.62 -4.76 7.38
CA ALA A 191 9.78 -4.00 6.43
C ALA A 191 9.93 -4.43 4.96
N PRO A 192 11.14 -4.60 4.39
CA PRO A 192 11.33 -5.19 3.06
C PRO A 192 10.79 -6.61 2.90
N PHE A 193 10.91 -7.44 3.94
CA PHE A 193 10.42 -8.83 3.90
C PHE A 193 8.89 -8.88 3.82
N ILE A 194 8.22 -8.14 4.70
CA ILE A 194 6.75 -8.03 4.68
C ILE A 194 6.30 -7.45 3.35
N LEU A 195 6.98 -6.40 2.85
CA LEU A 195 6.67 -5.80 1.55
C LEU A 195 6.80 -6.82 0.41
N GLY A 196 7.85 -7.64 0.40
CA GLY A 196 8.03 -8.71 -0.60
C GLY A 196 6.95 -9.78 -0.50
N LEU A 197 6.57 -10.19 0.71
CA LEU A 197 5.55 -11.20 0.96
C LEU A 197 4.15 -10.74 0.53
N VAL A 198 3.83 -9.46 0.73
CA VAL A 198 2.57 -8.86 0.28
C VAL A 198 2.56 -8.62 -1.24
N LEU A 199 3.67 -8.14 -1.82
CA LEU A 199 3.76 -7.86 -3.24
C LEU A 199 3.86 -9.12 -4.12
N GLY A 200 4.42 -10.21 -3.60
CA GLY A 200 4.64 -11.46 -4.35
C GLY A 200 3.38 -11.99 -5.02
N PRO A 201 2.31 -12.29 -4.25
CA PRO A 201 1.04 -12.78 -4.80
C PRO A 201 0.45 -11.84 -5.85
N MET A 202 0.51 -10.53 -5.62
CA MET A 202 -0.02 -9.59 -6.61
C MET A 202 0.78 -9.57 -7.90
N ILE A 203 2.10 -9.68 -7.83
CA ILE A 203 2.95 -9.76 -9.02
C ILE A 203 2.59 -11.03 -9.80
N GLU A 204 2.40 -12.15 -9.10
CA GLU A 204 2.01 -13.42 -9.72
C GLU A 204 0.63 -13.33 -10.37
N ASP A 205 -0.37 -12.79 -9.68
CA ASP A 205 -1.73 -12.64 -10.19
C ASP A 205 -1.77 -11.73 -11.42
N ASN A 206 -1.09 -10.59 -11.37
CA ASN A 206 -1.03 -9.67 -12.51
C ASN A 206 -0.24 -10.26 -13.69
N LEU A 207 0.84 -11.00 -13.41
CA LEU A 207 1.59 -11.73 -14.43
C LEU A 207 0.70 -12.80 -15.07
N ARG A 208 -0.05 -13.56 -14.28
CA ARG A 208 -0.99 -14.59 -14.73
C ARG A 208 -2.09 -13.99 -15.60
N ILE A 209 -2.71 -12.89 -15.16
CA ILE A 209 -3.72 -12.15 -15.95
C ILE A 209 -3.11 -11.68 -17.28
N GLY A 210 -1.89 -11.16 -17.25
CA GLY A 210 -1.17 -10.73 -18.45
C GLY A 210 -0.88 -11.89 -19.41
N LEU A 211 -0.42 -13.04 -18.89
CA LEU A 211 -0.13 -14.24 -19.66
C LEU A 211 -1.40 -14.86 -20.27
N ILE A 212 -2.49 -14.92 -19.52
CA ILE A 212 -3.79 -15.38 -20.03
C ILE A 212 -4.25 -14.47 -21.19
N LYS A 213 -4.13 -13.15 -21.04
CA LYS A 213 -4.50 -12.20 -22.11
C LYS A 213 -3.57 -12.21 -23.33
N SER A 214 -2.39 -12.82 -23.22
CA SER A 214 -1.39 -12.89 -24.29
C SER A 214 -1.22 -14.32 -24.83
N ASP A 215 -2.13 -15.23 -24.49
CA ASP A 215 -2.06 -16.66 -24.86
C ASP A 215 -0.70 -17.29 -24.49
N GLY A 216 -0.15 -16.92 -23.33
CA GLY A 216 1.13 -17.40 -22.81
C GLY A 216 2.37 -16.78 -23.46
N ARG A 217 2.21 -15.80 -24.37
CA ARG A 217 3.35 -15.15 -25.04
C ARG A 217 3.90 -14.00 -24.20
N LEU A 218 5.22 -13.96 -24.02
CA LEU A 218 5.91 -12.88 -23.29
C LEU A 218 6.17 -11.63 -24.16
N LEU A 219 6.13 -11.76 -25.48
CA LEU A 219 6.37 -10.67 -26.44
C LEU A 219 5.48 -9.42 -26.22
N PRO A 220 4.16 -9.55 -25.96
CA PRO A 220 3.27 -8.43 -25.68
C PRO A 220 3.65 -7.55 -24.47
N PHE A 221 4.43 -8.08 -23.52
CA PHE A 221 4.90 -7.30 -22.36
C PHE A 221 5.94 -6.25 -22.77
N VAL A 222 6.63 -6.43 -23.90
CA VAL A 222 7.64 -5.49 -24.40
C VAL A 222 7.18 -4.78 -25.67
N SER A 223 6.31 -5.40 -26.48
CA SER A 223 5.84 -4.80 -27.74
C SER A 223 4.73 -3.76 -27.55
N ARG A 224 4.01 -3.77 -26.43
CA ARG A 224 2.98 -2.75 -26.15
C ARG A 224 3.63 -1.42 -25.73
N PRO A 225 3.23 -0.27 -26.31
CA PRO A 225 3.88 1.02 -26.06
C PRO A 225 3.94 1.41 -24.58
N ILE A 226 2.85 1.21 -23.85
CA ILE A 226 2.76 1.56 -22.42
C ILE A 226 3.64 0.64 -21.57
N SER A 227 3.60 -0.68 -21.84
CA SER A 227 4.43 -1.66 -21.13
C SER A 227 5.92 -1.46 -21.42
N ALA A 228 6.28 -1.11 -22.65
CA ALA A 228 7.65 -0.76 -23.05
C ALA A 228 8.17 0.46 -22.28
N VAL A 229 7.35 1.51 -22.15
CA VAL A 229 7.71 2.71 -21.36
C VAL A 229 7.94 2.34 -19.90
N PHE A 230 7.04 1.56 -19.28
CA PHE A 230 7.25 1.11 -17.90
C PHE A 230 8.49 0.22 -17.74
N ALA A 231 8.74 -0.67 -18.69
CA ALA A 231 9.92 -1.52 -18.70
C ALA A 231 11.21 -0.68 -18.79
N LEU A 232 11.23 0.35 -19.65
CA LEU A 232 12.36 1.28 -19.77
C LEU A 232 12.58 2.10 -18.50
N VAL A 233 11.50 2.63 -17.88
CA VAL A 233 11.59 3.37 -16.62
C VAL A 233 12.09 2.46 -15.50
N PHE A 234 11.60 1.23 -15.42
CA PHE A 234 12.08 0.23 -14.46
C PHE A 234 13.57 -0.07 -14.66
N LEU A 235 13.99 -0.34 -15.90
CA LEU A 235 15.38 -0.61 -16.24
C LEU A 235 16.28 0.58 -15.89
N PHE A 236 15.82 1.79 -16.20
CA PHE A 236 16.52 3.03 -15.87
C PHE A 236 16.71 3.19 -14.36
N LEU A 237 15.64 3.04 -13.57
CA LEU A 237 15.71 3.15 -12.11
C LEU A 237 16.57 2.06 -11.48
N PHE A 238 16.47 0.83 -11.97
CA PHE A 238 17.25 -0.31 -11.50
C PHE A 238 18.75 -0.13 -11.79
N LEU A 239 19.08 0.38 -12.99
CA LEU A 239 20.47 0.58 -13.41
C LEU A 239 21.06 1.93 -12.93
N TYR A 240 20.24 2.90 -12.54
CA TYR A 240 20.70 4.24 -12.15
C TYR A 240 21.66 4.21 -10.96
N GLU A 241 21.30 3.54 -9.86
CA GLU A 241 22.15 3.42 -8.67
C GLU A 241 23.47 2.66 -8.93
N PRO A 242 23.46 1.45 -9.53
CA PRO A 242 24.71 0.76 -9.84
C PRO A 242 25.56 1.49 -10.89
N ALA A 243 24.96 2.14 -11.90
CA ALA A 243 25.70 2.93 -12.89
C ALA A 243 26.35 4.17 -12.25
N LYS A 244 25.64 4.86 -11.36
CA LYS A 244 26.19 6.01 -10.61
C LYS A 244 27.31 5.60 -9.66
N ALA A 245 27.18 4.44 -9.00
CA ALA A 245 28.22 3.86 -8.19
C ALA A 245 29.46 3.51 -9.02
N LEU A 246 29.28 2.93 -10.21
CA LEU A 246 30.35 2.59 -11.15
C LEU A 246 31.08 3.82 -11.69
N VAL A 247 30.34 4.85 -12.11
CA VAL A 247 30.90 6.13 -12.59
C VAL A 247 31.68 6.86 -11.48
N ARG A 248 31.19 6.83 -10.23
CA ARG A 248 31.94 7.38 -9.08
C ARG A 248 33.24 6.61 -8.80
N LYS A 249 33.22 5.28 -8.97
CA LYS A 249 34.41 4.43 -8.77
C LYS A 249 35.47 4.70 -9.85
N LEU A 250 35.04 4.86 -11.10
CA LEU A 250 35.91 5.24 -12.23
C LEU A 250 36.44 6.68 -12.13
N GLY A 251 35.64 7.61 -11.60
CA GLY A 251 36.05 9.01 -11.38
C GLY A 251 37.07 9.20 -10.25
N LYS A 252 37.08 8.32 -9.23
CA LYS A 252 38.10 8.34 -8.17
C LYS A 252 39.44 7.75 -8.60
N GLY A 253 39.45 6.79 -9.54
CA GLY A 253 40.68 6.23 -10.10
C GLY A 253 41.49 7.20 -10.97
N ARG A 254 40.87 8.29 -11.45
CA ARG A 254 41.53 9.31 -12.30
C ARG A 254 42.10 10.52 -11.56
N LYS A 255 41.84 10.66 -10.25
CA LYS A 255 42.35 11.76 -9.41
C LYS A 255 43.50 11.35 -8.48
N GLY A 256 43.98 10.12 -8.60
CA GLY A 256 45.07 9.56 -7.79
C GLY A 256 46.21 8.94 -8.61
N ALA A 257 46.34 9.32 -9.87
CA ALA A 257 47.48 9.00 -10.74
C ALA A 257 48.08 10.30 -11.25
#